data_AF-A0A972N628-F1
#
_entry.id   AF-A0A972N628-F1
#
_cell.length_a   1.000
_cell.length_b   1.000
_cell.length_c   1.000
_cell.angle_alpha   90.00
_cell.angle_beta   90.00
_cell.angle_gamma   90.00
#
_symmetry.space_group_name_H-M   'P 1'
#
loop_
_entity.id
_entity.type
_entity.pdbx_description
1 polymer ?
#
loop_
_entity_poly.entity_id
_entity_poly.type
_entity_poly.pdbx_seq_one_letter_code
_entity_poly.pdbx_strand_id
1 'polypeptide(L)'
;MWNRIKEFFKPTSKKRILFFVIVDIVLFTLSFYLSYELRFNFRVPNKFMESFYHLVFFSVSIKIIFMYFFKLYHSSWRFFGLGEIKNLIKALFWAQAVFIALLLLFYNGFFARSIAIIDLILSFLFAGMFRISKRFLIEHTKDKVEVKPTIFIGANQKTFNLIKSYFAKEIDYKPV
;
A
#
# COMPACT_ATOMS: atom_id res chain seq x y z
N MET A 1 17.72 8.54 -29.65
CA MET A 1 17.43 7.35 -28.80
C MET A 1 17.07 7.68 -27.34
N TRP A 2 17.49 8.83 -26.79
CA TRP A 2 17.28 9.23 -25.39
C TRP A 2 15.85 9.69 -25.03
N ASN A 3 15.08 10.22 -26.00
CA ASN A 3 13.75 10.78 -25.74
C ASN A 3 12.63 9.73 -25.52
N ARG A 4 12.78 8.48 -26.01
CA ARG A 4 11.80 7.40 -25.79
C ARG A 4 11.75 6.90 -24.34
N ILE A 5 12.85 7.05 -23.60
CA ILE A 5 12.96 6.61 -22.19
C ILE A 5 12.16 7.54 -21.26
N LYS A 6 12.08 8.84 -21.58
CA LYS A 6 11.32 9.83 -20.79
C LYS A 6 9.80 9.69 -20.97
N GLU A 7 9.32 9.20 -22.12
CA GLU A 7 7.89 8.89 -22.32
C GLU A 7 7.45 7.66 -21.52
N PHE A 8 8.36 6.74 -21.20
CA PHE A 8 8.07 5.65 -20.27
C PHE A 8 7.82 6.17 -18.84
N PHE A 9 8.37 7.33 -18.49
CA PHE A 9 8.29 7.97 -17.18
C PHE A 9 7.17 9.02 -17.04
N LYS A 10 6.23 9.13 -17.99
CA LYS A 10 4.96 9.82 -17.71
C LYS A 10 4.12 8.92 -16.77
N PRO A 11 3.74 9.38 -15.56
CA PRO A 11 2.98 8.58 -14.61
C PRO A 11 1.53 8.45 -15.10
N THR A 12 1.29 7.58 -16.05
CA THR A 12 -0.06 7.16 -16.45
C THR A 12 -0.64 6.28 -15.35
N SER A 13 -1.92 6.46 -15.01
CA SER A 13 -2.61 5.73 -13.92
C SER A 13 -2.41 4.20 -13.98
N LYS A 14 -2.30 3.63 -15.18
CA LYS A 14 -2.08 2.19 -15.40
C LYS A 14 -0.69 1.70 -14.96
N LYS A 15 0.39 2.43 -15.27
CA LYS A 15 1.77 2.07 -14.87
C LYS A 15 1.93 2.12 -13.35
N ARG A 16 1.29 3.11 -12.73
CA ARG A 16 1.24 3.24 -11.27
C ARG A 16 0.56 2.03 -10.64
N ILE A 17 -0.61 1.64 -11.12
CA ILE A 17 -1.34 0.46 -10.62
C ILE A 17 -0.48 -0.80 -10.77
N LEU A 18 0.15 -0.99 -11.93
CA LEU A 18 1.01 -2.15 -12.18
C LEU A 18 2.16 -2.24 -11.18
N PHE A 19 2.84 -1.13 -10.90
CA PHE A 19 3.89 -1.09 -9.87
C PHE A 19 3.36 -1.53 -8.50
N PHE A 20 2.18 -1.07 -8.09
CA PHE A 20 1.58 -1.46 -6.81
C PHE A 20 1.21 -2.93 -6.75
N VAL A 21 0.66 -3.48 -7.82
CA VAL A 21 0.34 -4.91 -7.91
C VAL A 21 1.61 -5.75 -7.78
N ILE A 22 2.69 -5.37 -8.47
CA ILE A 22 3.97 -6.10 -8.39
C ILE A 22 4.53 -6.07 -6.97
N VAL A 23 4.52 -4.91 -6.31
CA VAL A 23 5.00 -4.81 -4.92
C VAL A 23 4.13 -5.65 -3.97
N ASP A 24 2.80 -5.57 -4.10
CA ASP A 24 1.90 -6.38 -3.26
C ASP A 24 2.11 -7.89 -3.47
N ILE A 25 2.35 -8.35 -4.71
CA ILE A 25 2.71 -9.75 -5.00
C ILE A 25 3.96 -10.16 -4.22
N VAL A 26 5.04 -9.35 -4.30
CA VAL A 26 6.30 -9.64 -3.59
C VAL A 26 6.09 -9.66 -2.07
N LEU A 27 5.34 -8.69 -1.53
CA LEU A 27 5.05 -8.62 -0.10
C LEU A 27 4.22 -9.81 0.39
N PHE A 28 3.23 -10.27 -0.39
CA PHE A 28 2.43 -11.42 0.00
C PHE A 28 3.17 -12.75 -0.14
N THR A 29 4.01 -12.90 -1.16
CA THR A 29 4.92 -14.05 -1.26
C THR A 29 5.85 -14.09 -0.06
N LEU A 30 6.43 -12.94 0.33
CA LEU A 30 7.32 -12.84 1.49
C LEU A 30 6.58 -13.13 2.80
N SER A 31 5.36 -12.61 2.97
CA SER A 31 4.49 -12.91 4.12
C SER A 31 4.25 -14.41 4.26
N PHE A 32 3.88 -15.08 3.17
CA PHE A 32 3.54 -16.50 3.19
C PHE A 32 4.77 -17.36 3.46
N TYR A 33 5.92 -17.00 2.87
CA TYR A 33 7.20 -17.63 3.15
C TYR A 33 7.60 -17.51 4.63
N LEU A 34 7.58 -16.29 5.17
CA LEU A 34 7.89 -16.06 6.58
C LEU A 34 6.91 -16.77 7.52
N SER A 35 5.65 -16.90 7.11
CA SER A 35 4.67 -17.66 7.88
C SER A 35 5.01 -19.15 7.97
N TYR A 36 5.59 -19.74 6.93
CA TYR A 36 6.06 -21.12 6.95
C TYR A 36 7.28 -21.25 7.88
N GLU A 37 8.26 -20.38 7.71
CA GLU A 37 9.47 -20.36 8.54
C GLU A 37 9.15 -20.20 10.03
N LEU A 38 8.31 -19.21 10.39
CA LEU A 38 7.89 -18.97 11.77
C LEU A 38 7.10 -20.14 12.35
N ARG A 39 6.29 -20.83 11.53
CA ARG A 39 5.50 -21.96 12.02
C ARG A 39 6.37 -23.16 12.39
N PHE A 40 7.43 -23.40 11.61
CA PHE A 40 8.31 -24.56 11.77
C PHE A 40 9.63 -24.22 12.46
N ASN A 41 9.72 -23.07 13.14
CA ASN A 41 10.94 -22.59 13.81
C ASN A 41 12.18 -22.65 12.90
N PHE A 42 12.06 -22.19 11.66
CA PHE A 42 13.10 -22.19 10.64
C PHE A 42 13.63 -23.59 10.25
N ARG A 43 12.86 -24.65 10.54
CA ARG A 43 13.17 -26.04 10.17
C ARG A 43 11.96 -26.67 9.47
N VAL A 44 11.71 -26.24 8.24
CA VAL A 44 10.56 -26.73 7.45
C VAL A 44 10.85 -28.16 6.92
N PRO A 45 10.01 -29.16 7.23
CA PRO A 45 10.17 -30.49 6.64
C PRO A 45 9.91 -30.49 5.13
N ASN A 46 10.71 -31.22 4.34
CA ASN A 46 10.62 -31.24 2.87
C ASN A 46 9.23 -31.57 2.32
N LYS A 47 8.45 -32.41 3.03
CA LYS A 47 7.07 -32.76 2.67
C LYS A 47 6.13 -31.54 2.55
N PHE A 48 6.43 -30.45 3.26
CA PHE A 48 5.64 -29.21 3.20
C PHE A 48 6.13 -28.25 2.10
N MET A 49 7.37 -28.40 1.64
CA MET A 49 7.97 -27.57 0.60
C MET A 49 7.49 -27.94 -0.80
N GLU A 50 7.16 -29.20 -1.07
CA GLU A 50 6.59 -29.63 -2.36
C GLU A 50 5.26 -28.90 -2.67
N SER A 51 4.37 -28.80 -1.68
CA SER A 51 3.10 -28.07 -1.84
C SER A 51 3.25 -26.55 -1.73
N PHE A 52 4.40 -26.05 -1.28
CA PHE A 52 4.59 -24.63 -0.96
C PHE A 52 4.33 -23.73 -2.17
N TYR A 53 4.92 -24.05 -3.33
CA TYR A 53 4.79 -23.22 -4.54
C TYR A 53 3.34 -23.09 -5.00
N HIS A 54 2.58 -24.19 -4.98
CA HIS A 54 1.17 -24.17 -5.32
C HIS A 54 0.37 -23.33 -4.32
N LEU A 55 0.60 -23.53 -3.02
CA LEU A 55 -0.10 -22.82 -1.96
C LEU A 55 0.16 -21.31 -1.98
N VAL A 56 1.41 -20.90 -2.18
CA VAL A 56 1.79 -19.49 -2.36
C VAL A 56 1.07 -18.90 -3.57
N PHE A 57 1.13 -19.60 -4.71
CA PHE A 57 0.52 -19.11 -5.94
C PHE A 57 -0.98 -18.87 -5.77
N PHE A 58 -1.70 -19.82 -5.17
CA PHE A 58 -3.13 -19.66 -4.87
C PHE A 58 -3.40 -18.55 -3.85
N SER A 59 -2.66 -18.53 -2.74
CA SER A 59 -2.83 -17.52 -1.68
C SER A 59 -2.64 -16.09 -2.22
N VAL A 60 -1.55 -15.85 -2.95
CA VAL A 60 -1.24 -14.55 -3.53
C VAL A 60 -2.26 -14.16 -4.59
N SER A 61 -2.64 -15.08 -5.48
CA SER A 61 -3.63 -14.81 -6.53
C SER A 61 -4.97 -14.36 -5.94
N ILE A 62 -5.46 -15.05 -4.92
CA ILE A 62 -6.72 -14.70 -4.24
C ILE A 62 -6.59 -13.32 -3.59
N LYS A 63 -5.50 -13.04 -2.86
CA LYS A 63 -5.29 -11.73 -2.23
C LYS A 63 -5.32 -10.58 -3.23
N ILE A 64 -4.64 -10.73 -4.37
CA ILE A 64 -4.61 -9.70 -5.43
C ILE A 64 -6.02 -9.47 -6.01
N ILE A 65 -6.79 -10.54 -6.28
CA ILE A 65 -8.16 -10.45 -6.77
C ILE A 65 -9.03 -9.66 -5.78
N PHE A 66 -8.96 -10.00 -4.50
CA PHE A 66 -9.73 -9.31 -3.47
C PHE A 66 -9.30 -7.85 -3.32
N MET A 67 -8.02 -7.54 -3.40
CA MET A 67 -7.56 -6.16 -3.35
C MET A 67 -8.02 -5.32 -4.54
N TYR A 68 -8.12 -5.94 -5.70
CA TYR A 68 -8.73 -5.33 -6.87
C TYR A 68 -10.23 -5.10 -6.67
N PHE A 69 -10.96 -6.09 -6.14
CA PHE A 69 -12.40 -6.01 -5.88
C PHE A 69 -12.76 -4.90 -4.88
N PHE A 70 -11.98 -4.78 -3.79
CA PHE A 70 -12.11 -3.71 -2.80
C PHE A 70 -11.57 -2.35 -3.27
N LYS A 71 -11.21 -2.23 -4.56
CA LYS A 71 -10.75 -1.01 -5.23
C LYS A 71 -9.54 -0.34 -4.56
N LEU A 72 -8.72 -1.11 -3.85
CA LEU A 72 -7.53 -0.60 -3.13
C LEU A 72 -6.46 -0.05 -4.10
N TYR A 73 -6.47 -0.48 -5.37
CA TYR A 73 -5.56 0.05 -6.40
C TYR A 73 -6.06 1.32 -7.10
N HIS A 74 -7.36 1.57 -7.07
CA HIS A 74 -7.99 2.70 -7.75
C HIS A 74 -8.17 3.91 -6.83
N SER A 75 -8.15 3.72 -5.51
CA SER A 75 -8.32 4.82 -4.56
C SER A 75 -7.22 5.87 -4.74
N SER A 76 -7.64 7.12 -4.93
CA SER A 76 -6.75 8.25 -5.05
C SER A 76 -6.05 8.51 -3.71
N TRP A 77 -4.76 8.16 -3.67
CA TRP A 77 -3.73 8.34 -2.63
C TRP A 77 -3.75 9.60 -1.75
N ARG A 78 -4.57 10.60 -2.09
CA ARG A 78 -4.81 11.81 -1.29
C ARG A 78 -5.68 11.54 -0.06
N PHE A 79 -6.39 10.40 -0.02
CA PHE A 79 -7.32 10.04 1.06
C PHE A 79 -7.04 8.66 1.69
N PHE A 80 -5.76 8.25 1.77
CA PHE A 80 -5.34 7.05 2.52
C PHE A 80 -5.56 7.27 4.03
N GLY A 81 -6.83 7.23 4.44
CA GLY A 81 -7.34 7.44 5.78
C GLY A 81 -7.96 6.16 6.34
N LEU A 82 -8.81 6.32 7.37
CA LEU A 82 -9.41 5.18 8.09
C LEU A 82 -10.28 4.28 7.20
N GLY A 83 -10.90 4.82 6.15
CA GLY A 83 -11.73 4.05 5.22
C GLY A 83 -10.95 3.02 4.41
N GLU A 84 -9.73 3.37 3.98
CA GLU A 84 -8.91 2.47 3.16
C GLU A 84 -8.31 1.33 3.99
N ILE A 85 -7.98 1.59 5.26
CA ILE A 85 -7.55 0.56 6.21
C ILE A 85 -8.68 -0.45 6.44
N LYS A 86 -9.93 0.01 6.62
CA LYS A 86 -11.09 -0.89 6.74
C LYS A 86 -11.27 -1.76 5.51
N ASN A 87 -11.09 -1.20 4.31
CA ASN A 87 -11.16 -1.96 3.06
C ASN A 87 -10.01 -2.95 2.93
N LEU A 88 -8.80 -2.59 3.38
CA LEU A 88 -7.65 -3.51 3.42
C LEU A 88 -7.91 -4.70 4.34
N ILE A 89 -8.41 -4.45 5.55
CA ILE A 89 -8.77 -5.51 6.51
C ILE A 89 -9.82 -6.43 5.90
N LYS A 90 -10.90 -5.87 5.33
CA LYS A 90 -11.95 -6.67 4.68
C LYS A 90 -11.39 -7.49 3.52
N ALA A 91 -10.58 -6.90 2.65
CA ALA A 91 -10.00 -7.58 1.50
C ALA A 91 -9.14 -8.77 1.93
N LEU A 92 -8.23 -8.57 2.90
CA LEU A 92 -7.37 -9.64 3.40
C LEU A 92 -8.15 -10.71 4.17
N PHE A 93 -9.13 -10.31 4.97
CA PHE A 93 -9.97 -11.25 5.70
C PHE A 93 -10.76 -12.17 4.76
N TRP A 94 -11.43 -11.59 3.75
CA TRP A 94 -12.17 -12.39 2.77
C TRP A 94 -11.24 -13.23 1.88
N ALA A 95 -10.09 -12.69 1.47
CA ALA A 95 -9.08 -13.46 0.75
C ALA A 95 -8.64 -14.69 1.54
N GLN A 96 -8.37 -14.54 2.84
CA GLN A 96 -7.93 -15.63 3.69
C GLN A 96 -9.05 -16.63 3.98
N ALA A 97 -10.29 -16.15 4.18
CA ALA A 97 -11.45 -17.01 4.35
C ALA A 97 -11.66 -17.90 3.11
N VAL A 98 -11.58 -17.32 1.91
CA VAL A 98 -11.67 -18.08 0.65
C VAL A 98 -10.50 -19.05 0.50
N PHE A 99 -9.27 -18.62 0.82
CA PHE A 99 -8.11 -19.50 0.78
C PHE A 99 -8.28 -20.72 1.71
N ILE A 100 -8.69 -20.51 2.96
CA ILE A 100 -8.96 -21.60 3.92
C ILE A 100 -10.09 -22.50 3.42
N ALA A 101 -11.18 -21.94 2.88
CA ALA A 101 -12.28 -22.73 2.33
C ALA A 101 -11.82 -23.63 1.17
N LEU A 102 -10.99 -23.11 0.26
CA LEU A 102 -10.42 -23.89 -0.83
C LEU A 102 -9.48 -24.99 -0.32
N LEU A 103 -8.67 -24.71 0.71
CA LEU A 103 -7.85 -25.74 1.34
C LEU A 103 -8.69 -26.86 1.94
N LEU A 104 -9.79 -26.54 2.62
CA LEU A 104 -10.67 -27.55 3.21
C LEU A 104 -11.40 -28.42 2.17
N LEU A 105 -11.70 -27.86 1.00
CA LEU A 105 -12.43 -28.56 -0.07
C LEU A 105 -11.52 -29.39 -0.98
N PHE A 106 -10.34 -28.88 -1.32
CA PHE A 106 -9.49 -29.45 -2.37
C PHE A 106 -8.19 -30.08 -1.83
N TYR A 107 -7.79 -29.77 -0.59
CA TYR A 107 -6.53 -30.24 -0.03
C TYR A 107 -6.76 -31.20 1.14
N ASN A 108 -6.69 -32.51 0.86
CA ASN A 108 -6.78 -33.57 1.87
C ASN A 108 -5.50 -33.73 2.72
N GLY A 109 -4.47 -32.92 2.47
CA GLY A 109 -3.23 -32.97 3.23
C GLY A 109 -3.33 -32.26 4.58
N PHE A 110 -2.46 -32.63 5.53
CA PHE A 110 -2.31 -31.92 6.79
C PHE A 110 -1.70 -30.53 6.54
N PHE A 111 -2.51 -29.52 6.29
CA PHE A 111 -2.07 -28.12 6.29
C PHE A 111 -2.16 -27.57 7.72
N ALA A 112 -1.05 -27.02 8.23
CA ALA A 112 -1.04 -26.39 9.53
C ALA A 112 -1.85 -25.07 9.46
N ARG A 113 -3.10 -25.11 9.93
CA ARG A 113 -4.04 -23.97 9.91
C ARG A 113 -3.47 -22.69 10.52
N SER A 114 -2.52 -22.81 11.45
CA SER A 114 -1.79 -21.68 12.03
C SER A 114 -0.95 -20.90 11.02
N ILE A 115 -0.47 -21.50 9.93
CA ILE A 115 0.21 -20.80 8.83
C ILE A 115 -0.75 -19.75 8.23
N ALA A 116 -2.02 -20.12 8.00
CA ALA A 116 -2.98 -19.16 7.46
C ALA A 116 -3.21 -17.96 8.41
N ILE A 117 -3.17 -18.16 9.73
CA ILE A 117 -3.35 -17.07 10.69
C ILE A 117 -2.11 -16.17 10.72
N ILE A 118 -0.93 -16.76 10.77
CA ILE A 118 0.35 -16.03 10.79
C ILE A 118 0.51 -15.21 9.50
N ASP A 119 0.23 -15.83 8.34
CA ASP A 119 0.26 -15.15 7.04
C ASP A 119 -0.76 -14.01 6.94
N LEU A 120 -1.96 -14.13 7.53
CA LEU A 120 -2.93 -13.02 7.56
C LEU A 120 -2.36 -11.80 8.29
N ILE A 121 -1.73 -12.03 9.45
CA ILE A 121 -1.14 -10.98 10.27
C ILE A 121 0.05 -10.33 9.55
N LEU A 122 0.97 -11.14 9.00
CA LEU A 122 2.12 -10.64 8.23
C LEU A 122 1.69 -9.88 6.97
N SER A 123 0.72 -10.40 6.24
CA SER A 123 0.19 -9.75 5.04
C SER A 123 -0.43 -8.39 5.38
N PHE A 124 -1.18 -8.32 6.48
CA PHE A 124 -1.74 -7.05 6.95
C PHE A 124 -0.65 -6.06 7.38
N LEU A 125 0.36 -6.53 8.12
CA LEU A 125 1.48 -5.70 8.56
C LEU A 125 2.27 -5.16 7.37
N PHE A 126 2.72 -6.01 6.45
CA PHE A 126 3.51 -5.59 5.30
C PHE A 126 2.73 -4.67 4.37
N ALA A 127 1.51 -5.06 4.00
CA ALA A 127 0.68 -4.29 3.10
C ALA A 127 0.21 -2.96 3.74
N GLY A 128 -0.01 -2.95 5.06
CA GLY A 128 -0.34 -1.77 5.84
C GLY A 128 0.84 -0.82 5.98
N MET A 129 2.00 -1.32 6.42
CA MET A 129 3.24 -0.54 6.58
C MET A 129 3.64 0.10 5.25
N PHE A 130 3.69 -0.67 4.16
CA PHE A 130 4.07 -0.15 2.85
C PHE A 130 3.21 1.06 2.41
N ARG A 131 1.89 1.00 2.67
CA ARG A 131 0.96 2.08 2.33
C ARG A 131 1.10 3.29 3.25
N ILE A 132 1.29 3.05 4.56
CA ILE A 132 1.50 4.11 5.56
C ILE A 132 2.84 4.83 5.30
N SER A 133 3.94 4.09 5.10
CA SER A 133 5.27 4.66 4.82
C SER A 133 5.23 5.61 3.62
N LYS A 134 4.50 5.24 2.56
CA LYS A 134 4.37 6.10 1.39
C LYS A 134 3.54 7.37 1.66
N ARG A 135 2.52 7.30 2.53
CA ARG A 135 1.80 8.49 2.98
C ARG A 135 2.76 9.45 3.69
N PHE A 136 3.55 8.95 4.64
CA PHE A 136 4.53 9.76 5.37
C PHE A 136 5.52 10.45 4.43
N LEU A 137 6.02 9.74 3.41
CA LEU A 137 6.92 10.30 2.39
C LEU A 137 6.27 11.42 1.57
N ILE A 138 4.99 11.28 1.19
CA ILE A 138 4.27 12.31 0.42
C ILE A 138 3.95 13.52 1.30
N GLU A 139 3.56 13.29 2.56
CA GLU A 139 3.23 14.34 3.52
C GLU A 139 4.46 15.19 3.84
N HIS A 140 5.62 14.57 4.09
CA HIS A 140 6.90 15.29 4.28
C HIS A 140 7.45 15.93 3.00
N THR A 141 7.10 15.43 1.81
CA THR A 141 7.49 16.07 0.55
C THR A 141 6.66 17.33 0.27
N LYS A 142 5.47 17.45 0.86
CA LYS A 142 4.61 18.65 0.73
C LYS A 142 5.01 19.82 1.63
N ASP A 143 5.93 19.63 2.58
CA ASP A 143 6.51 20.74 3.36
C ASP A 143 7.42 21.67 2.54
N LYS A 144 7.58 21.40 1.23
CA LYS A 144 7.88 22.46 0.26
C LYS A 144 6.58 22.95 -0.37
N VAL A 145 5.75 23.64 0.42
CA VAL A 145 4.80 24.58 -0.17
C VAL A 145 5.69 25.64 -0.83
N GLU A 146 5.89 25.53 -2.14
CA GLU A 146 6.41 26.65 -2.93
C GLU A 146 5.53 27.85 -2.61
N VAL A 147 6.08 28.77 -1.82
CA VAL A 147 5.38 29.95 -1.37
C VAL A 147 4.90 30.67 -2.61
N LYS A 148 3.58 30.66 -2.82
CA LYS A 148 3.04 31.16 -4.09
C LYS A 148 3.29 32.68 -4.13
N PRO A 149 3.94 33.19 -5.19
CA PRO A 149 4.06 34.62 -5.40
C PRO A 149 2.65 35.19 -5.59
N THR A 150 2.21 36.01 -4.64
CA THR A 150 0.87 36.59 -4.59
C THR A 150 0.99 38.11 -4.57
N ILE A 151 0.34 38.76 -5.53
CA ILE A 151 0.17 40.21 -5.52
C ILE A 151 -1.00 40.53 -4.61
N PHE A 152 -0.74 41.32 -3.58
CA PHE A 152 -1.79 41.86 -2.72
C PHE A 152 -2.37 43.12 -3.34
N ILE A 153 -3.64 43.07 -3.74
CA ILE A 153 -4.34 44.25 -4.30
C ILE A 153 -5.13 44.93 -3.19
N GLY A 154 -4.69 46.13 -2.83
CA GLY A 154 -5.36 47.00 -1.85
C GLY A 154 -4.39 47.51 -0.78
N ALA A 155 -4.43 48.81 -0.48
CA ALA A 155 -3.57 49.48 0.49
C ALA A 155 -4.30 49.75 1.82
N ASN A 156 -5.08 48.78 2.30
CA ASN A 156 -5.84 48.92 3.55
C ASN A 156 -5.12 48.21 4.71
N GLN A 157 -5.51 48.49 5.95
CA GLN A 157 -4.95 47.90 7.17
C GLN A 157 -5.01 46.37 7.17
N LYS A 158 -6.01 45.77 6.50
CA LYS A 158 -6.11 44.31 6.31
C LYS A 158 -4.95 43.74 5.49
N THR A 159 -4.51 44.44 4.44
CA THR A 159 -3.36 44.03 3.63
C THR A 159 -2.06 44.13 4.43
N PHE A 160 -1.91 45.17 5.25
CA PHE A 160 -0.78 45.31 6.16
C PHE A 160 -0.70 44.15 7.16
N ASN A 161 -1.85 43.76 7.73
CA ASN A 161 -1.93 42.61 8.64
C ASN A 161 -1.59 41.29 7.92
N LEU A 162 -2.00 41.11 6.66
CA LEU A 162 -1.64 39.91 5.86
C LEU A 162 -0.13 39.85 5.61
N ILE A 163 0.50 40.98 5.25
CA ILE A 163 1.97 41.05 5.08
C ILE A 163 2.67 40.72 6.40
N LYS A 164 2.16 41.25 7.52
CA LYS A 164 2.70 40.97 8.86
C LYS A 164 2.55 39.50 9.25
N SER A 165 1.41 38.88 8.95
CA SER A 165 1.17 37.44 9.17
C SER A 165 2.08 36.56 8.31
N TYR A 166 2.51 37.01 7.12
CA TYR A 166 3.54 36.31 6.35
C TYR A 166 4.90 36.33 7.07
N PHE A 167 5.34 37.49 7.57
CA PHE A 167 6.57 37.57 8.36
C PHE A 167 6.49 36.78 9.68
N ALA A 168 5.29 36.62 10.23
CA ALA A 168 5.02 35.77 11.40
C ALA A 168 4.91 34.26 11.08
N LYS A 169 5.05 33.85 9.80
CA LYS A 169 4.88 32.46 9.30
C LYS A 169 3.49 31.86 9.55
N GLU A 170 2.47 32.69 9.67
CA GLU A 170 1.08 32.24 9.82
C GLU A 170 0.43 31.92 8.46
N ILE A 171 0.99 32.41 7.35
CA ILE A 171 0.47 32.25 5.99
C ILE A 171 1.56 31.90 4.96
N ASP A 172 1.19 31.07 3.98
CA ASP A 172 2.08 30.58 2.90
C ASP A 172 2.02 31.43 1.61
N TYR A 173 1.73 32.73 1.72
CA TYR A 173 1.65 33.65 0.57
C TYR A 173 2.81 34.63 0.58
N LYS A 174 3.67 34.57 -0.45
CA LYS A 174 4.82 35.46 -0.58
C LYS A 174 4.37 36.73 -1.30
N PRO A 175 4.43 37.92 -0.66
CA PRO A 175 4.20 39.17 -1.37
C PRO A 175 5.25 39.34 -2.48
N VAL A 176 4.79 39.63 -3.70
CA VAL A 176 5.63 39.97 -4.86
C VAL A 176 5.87 41.47 -4.89
#